data_AF-A0ABD5PK37-F1
#
_entry.id   AF-A0ABD5PK37-F1
#
_cell.length_a   1.000
_cell.length_b   1.000
_cell.length_c   1.000
_cell.angle_alpha   90.00
_cell.angle_beta   90.00
_cell.angle_gamma   90.00
#
_symmetry.space_group_name_H-M   'P 1'
#
loop_
_entity.id
_entity.type
_entity.pdbx_description
1 polymer ?
#
loop_
_entity_poly.entity_id
_entity_poly.type
_entity_poly.pdbx_seq_one_letter_code
_entity_poly.pdbx_strand_id
1 'polypeptide(L)'
;MHSIEEKRVYGDRSGAVEAYVASSVGVVRVRVAGDTVGEFGLCDRCDARDVAATRTGTKAGVAIATDEDIRVLDATPAAESADERADDPTFVDTGFGPAVAVGYDGETLLAADASGRIARRVGDEWTTLADDAIETVTAIDGDLVGTGSGVYRVRDDELDHAGLTDVRDVSAAGVPLAATADGLYKLGNGWMTIREGSVDVVAADPRSDRNQLGRAHAVADRTVYAHDPADGEWQAMDGPDETVVGIDYGETVYAVSERGTFYAAIDGDGPGTWRSQTIGVGDVTGIAVPGTR
;
A
#
# COMPACT_ATOMS: atom_id res chain seq x y z
N MET A 1 -25.28 -12.90 47.76
CA MET A 1 -25.03 -11.52 47.31
C MET A 1 -24.11 -11.64 46.12
N HIS A 2 -24.66 -11.59 44.91
CA HIS A 2 -23.91 -11.76 43.67
C HIS A 2 -23.20 -10.44 43.36
N SER A 3 -21.88 -10.44 43.40
CA SER A 3 -21.06 -9.32 42.92
C SER A 3 -21.00 -9.44 41.41
N ILE A 4 -21.66 -8.52 40.70
CA ILE A 4 -21.49 -8.31 39.27
C ILE A 4 -20.13 -7.62 39.09
N GLU A 5 -19.15 -8.34 38.54
CA GLU A 5 -17.94 -7.73 37.99
C GLU A 5 -18.30 -7.12 36.63
N GLU A 6 -18.57 -5.82 36.61
CA GLU A 6 -18.73 -5.04 35.39
C GLU A 6 -17.44 -4.27 35.06
N LYS A 7 -16.98 -4.47 33.83
CA LYS A 7 -16.25 -3.55 32.94
C LYS A 7 -14.82 -3.09 33.32
N ARG A 8 -13.87 -3.68 32.59
CA ARG A 8 -12.79 -2.91 31.93
C ARG A 8 -12.69 -3.36 30.45
N VAL A 9 -13.55 -2.80 29.62
CA VAL A 9 -13.45 -2.85 28.15
C VAL A 9 -12.83 -1.53 27.70
N TYR A 10 -11.53 -1.37 27.92
CA TYR A 10 -10.66 -0.48 27.16
C TYR A 10 -9.27 -1.08 27.36
N GLY A 11 -8.90 -1.98 26.45
CA GLY A 11 -7.48 -2.31 26.28
C GLY A 11 -6.74 -1.03 25.96
N ASP A 12 -5.50 -0.97 26.43
CA ASP A 12 -4.60 0.14 26.13
C ASP A 12 -4.58 0.40 24.62
N ARG A 13 -4.84 1.65 24.20
CA ARG A 13 -4.89 2.06 22.79
C ARG A 13 -3.49 2.33 22.22
N SER A 14 -2.45 2.07 23.01
CA SER A 14 -1.06 2.25 22.62
C SER A 14 -0.67 1.18 21.58
N GLY A 15 -0.11 1.63 20.45
CA GLY A 15 0.41 0.74 19.40
C GLY A 15 -0.45 0.55 18.15
N ALA A 16 -1.71 1.01 18.13
CA ALA A 16 -2.54 0.90 16.92
C ALA A 16 -1.97 1.74 15.77
N VAL A 17 -1.92 1.15 14.57
CA VAL A 17 -1.62 1.82 13.30
C VAL A 17 -2.91 2.13 12.56
N GLU A 18 -2.87 3.15 11.70
CA GLU A 18 -3.98 3.52 10.83
C GLU A 18 -3.65 3.07 9.40
N ALA A 19 -4.44 2.15 8.85
CA ALA A 19 -4.42 1.80 7.44
C ALA A 19 -5.47 2.61 6.68
N TYR A 20 -5.21 2.92 5.43
CA TYR A 20 -6.09 3.68 4.54
C TYR A 20 -6.44 2.79 3.35
N VAL A 21 -7.73 2.55 3.13
CA VAL A 21 -8.23 1.71 2.03
C VAL A 21 -8.94 2.58 1.02
N ALA A 22 -8.44 2.60 -0.22
CA ALA A 22 -9.06 3.33 -1.32
C ALA A 22 -10.18 2.52 -1.98
N SER A 23 -11.25 3.21 -2.35
CA SER A 23 -12.39 2.65 -3.09
C SER A 23 -13.06 3.72 -3.96
N SER A 24 -13.87 3.29 -4.92
CA SER A 24 -14.64 4.19 -5.79
C SER A 24 -15.63 5.12 -5.07
N VAL A 25 -15.90 4.87 -3.79
CA VAL A 25 -16.80 5.69 -2.95
C VAL A 25 -16.05 6.54 -1.91
N GLY A 26 -14.73 6.35 -1.78
CA GLY A 26 -13.85 7.15 -0.94
C GLY A 26 -12.80 6.33 -0.21
N VAL A 27 -12.20 6.93 0.82
CA VAL A 27 -11.11 6.31 1.61
C VAL A 27 -11.58 5.94 3.01
N VAL A 28 -11.44 4.68 3.37
CA VAL A 28 -11.74 4.16 4.70
C VAL A 28 -10.46 4.11 5.52
N ARG A 29 -10.46 4.81 6.66
CA ARG A 29 -9.42 4.67 7.68
C ARG A 29 -9.76 3.47 8.57
N VAL A 30 -8.83 2.54 8.73
CA VAL A 30 -8.96 1.34 9.57
C VAL A 30 -7.90 1.38 10.65
N ARG A 31 -8.30 1.36 11.92
CA ARG A 31 -7.38 1.25 13.06
C ARG A 31 -7.11 -0.22 13.34
N VAL A 32 -5.84 -0.60 13.37
CA VAL A 32 -5.41 -1.99 13.55
C VAL A 32 -4.30 -2.06 14.57
N ALA A 33 -4.36 -3.03 15.49
CA ALA A 33 -3.31 -3.31 16.45
C ALA A 33 -2.92 -4.78 16.33
N GLY A 34 -1.69 -5.08 15.91
CA GLY A 34 -1.29 -6.43 15.52
C GLY A 34 -2.25 -7.04 14.50
N ASP A 35 -2.90 -8.14 14.86
CA ASP A 35 -3.90 -8.87 14.06
C ASP A 35 -5.36 -8.43 14.32
N THR A 36 -5.57 -7.39 15.13
CA THR A 36 -6.89 -6.97 15.61
C THR A 36 -7.37 -5.72 14.89
N VAL A 37 -8.43 -5.89 14.09
CA VAL A 37 -9.13 -4.78 13.44
C VAL A 37 -10.05 -4.11 14.46
N GLY A 38 -9.79 -2.82 14.72
CA GLY A 38 -10.56 -1.96 15.61
C GLY A 38 -11.61 -1.14 14.87
N GLU A 39 -11.62 0.16 15.14
CA GLU A 39 -12.53 1.11 14.50
C GLU A 39 -12.15 1.35 13.04
N PHE A 40 -13.15 1.44 12.16
CA PHE A 40 -12.98 1.91 10.81
C PHE A 40 -14.10 2.85 10.40
N GLY A 41 -13.80 3.77 9.48
CA GLY A 41 -14.76 4.75 9.00
C GLY A 41 -14.31 5.44 7.72
N LEU A 42 -15.29 5.84 6.91
CA LEU A 42 -15.08 6.63 5.70
C LEU A 42 -14.60 8.03 6.09
N CYS A 43 -13.39 8.39 5.69
CA CYS A 43 -12.72 9.60 6.12
C CYS A 43 -12.56 10.65 4.99
N ASP A 44 -12.60 10.22 3.73
CA ASP A 44 -12.75 11.10 2.58
C ASP A 44 -13.76 10.51 1.59
N ARG A 45 -14.57 11.35 0.95
CA ARG A 45 -15.53 10.95 -0.10
C ARG A 45 -15.02 11.43 -1.45
N CYS A 46 -14.59 10.48 -2.28
CA CYS A 46 -14.02 10.70 -3.60
C CYS A 46 -14.06 9.39 -4.41
N ASP A 47 -13.80 9.45 -5.72
CA ASP A 47 -13.51 8.27 -6.53
C ASP A 47 -12.02 7.94 -6.40
N ALA A 48 -11.64 7.22 -5.34
CA ALA A 48 -10.25 6.92 -5.03
C ALA A 48 -9.73 5.77 -5.90
N ARG A 49 -8.73 6.06 -6.72
CA ARG A 49 -8.13 5.14 -7.69
C ARG A 49 -6.89 4.45 -7.18
N ASP A 50 -6.16 5.12 -6.29
CA ASP A 50 -4.95 4.60 -5.67
C ASP A 50 -4.66 5.35 -4.36
N VAL A 51 -3.87 4.74 -3.48
CA VAL A 51 -3.47 5.31 -2.19
C VAL A 51 -2.05 4.89 -1.84
N ALA A 52 -1.26 5.85 -1.37
CA ALA A 52 0.09 5.62 -0.88
C ALA A 52 0.29 6.29 0.47
N ALA A 53 1.16 5.71 1.30
CA ALA A 53 1.51 6.27 2.59
C ALA A 53 3.02 6.26 2.84
N THR A 54 3.47 7.24 3.59
CA THR A 54 4.85 7.33 4.09
C THR A 54 4.84 7.75 5.55
N ARG A 55 5.97 7.57 6.24
CA ARG A 55 6.16 8.07 7.60
C ARG A 55 7.48 8.82 7.72
N THR A 56 7.37 10.04 8.23
CA THR A 56 8.48 10.95 8.50
C THR A 56 8.49 11.30 9.98
N GLY A 57 9.39 10.68 10.74
CA GLY A 57 9.39 10.78 12.20
C GLY A 57 8.05 10.27 12.77
N THR A 58 7.31 11.16 13.45
CA THR A 58 6.00 10.85 14.04
C THR A 58 4.82 11.20 13.13
N LYS A 59 5.05 11.81 11.96
CA LYS A 59 3.99 12.23 11.03
C LYS A 59 3.80 11.20 9.93
N ALA A 60 2.54 10.82 9.70
CA ALA A 60 2.14 10.08 8.52
C ALA A 60 1.89 11.06 7.36
N GLY A 61 2.35 10.69 6.16
CA GLY A 61 1.89 11.28 4.91
C GLY A 61 1.01 10.25 4.20
N VAL A 62 -0.15 10.67 3.71
CA VAL A 62 -1.04 9.83 2.90
C VAL A 62 -1.41 10.62 1.66
N ALA A 63 -1.33 10.00 0.50
CA ALA A 63 -1.74 10.57 -0.78
C ALA A 63 -2.80 9.66 -1.42
N ILE A 64 -3.80 10.26 -2.05
CA ILE A 64 -4.91 9.58 -2.70
C ILE A 64 -4.97 10.10 -4.14
N ALA A 65 -4.87 9.19 -5.11
CA ALA A 65 -5.18 9.50 -6.50
C ALA A 65 -6.70 9.48 -6.71
N THR A 66 -7.25 10.53 -7.31
CA THR A 66 -8.69 10.58 -7.64
C THR A 66 -8.93 10.97 -9.10
N ASP A 67 -10.18 10.96 -9.51
CA ASP A 67 -10.62 11.44 -10.82
C ASP A 67 -10.57 12.96 -11.00
N GLU A 68 -10.38 13.73 -9.92
CA GLU A 68 -10.34 15.19 -9.94
C GLU A 68 -8.95 15.76 -9.65
N ASP A 69 -8.32 15.32 -8.55
CA ASP A 69 -6.99 15.74 -8.12
C ASP A 69 -6.27 14.64 -7.31
N ILE A 70 -5.01 14.87 -6.97
CA ILE A 70 -4.36 14.16 -5.86
C ILE A 70 -4.67 14.90 -4.58
N ARG A 71 -5.12 14.15 -3.58
CA ARG A 71 -5.40 14.65 -2.23
C ARG A 71 -4.37 14.14 -1.25
N VAL A 72 -3.82 15.01 -0.41
CA VAL A 72 -2.87 14.62 0.65
C VAL A 72 -3.45 14.89 2.03
N LEU A 73 -3.10 14.03 2.99
CA LEU A 73 -3.43 14.24 4.39
C LEU A 73 -2.80 15.54 4.87
N ASP A 74 -3.64 16.49 5.29
CA ASP A 74 -3.19 17.70 5.96
C ASP A 74 -2.61 17.31 7.32
N ALA A 75 -1.48 17.92 7.67
CA ALA A 75 -0.78 17.62 8.90
C ALA A 75 -1.51 18.26 10.09
N THR A 76 -2.68 17.74 10.46
CA THR A 76 -3.28 18.06 11.75
C THR A 76 -2.37 17.51 12.85
N PRO A 77 -2.13 18.27 13.93
CA PRO A 77 -1.34 17.77 15.05
C PRO A 77 -2.01 16.50 15.60
N ALA A 78 -1.21 15.46 15.83
CA ALA A 78 -1.69 14.24 16.47
C ALA A 78 -2.35 14.59 17.80
N ALA A 79 -3.47 13.92 18.10
CA ALA A 79 -4.17 14.05 19.39
C ALA A 79 -3.15 13.97 20.54
N GLU A 80 -3.15 14.96 21.43
CA GLU A 80 -2.13 15.08 22.48
C GLU A 80 -2.34 14.04 23.60
N SER A 81 -3.49 13.35 23.57
CA SER A 81 -3.82 12.28 24.49
C SER A 81 -4.63 11.17 23.81
N ALA A 82 -4.46 9.94 24.31
CA ALA A 82 -5.19 8.77 23.81
C ALA A 82 -6.73 8.86 23.99
N ASP A 83 -7.21 9.80 24.81
CA ASP A 83 -8.63 10.02 25.13
C ASP A 83 -9.28 11.15 24.31
N GLU A 84 -8.49 11.91 23.54
CA GLU A 84 -9.03 12.81 22.53
C GLU A 84 -9.50 11.99 21.32
N ARG A 85 -10.75 12.21 20.89
CA ARG A 85 -11.15 11.79 19.56
C ARG A 85 -10.27 12.56 18.59
N ALA A 86 -9.32 11.87 17.96
CA ALA A 86 -8.64 12.42 16.80
C ALA A 86 -9.73 12.87 15.83
N ASP A 87 -9.70 14.16 15.46
CA ASP A 87 -10.58 14.67 14.42
C ASP A 87 -10.45 13.80 13.16
N ASP A 88 -11.50 13.77 12.35
CA ASP A 88 -11.42 13.09 11.07
C ASP A 88 -10.29 13.71 10.24
N PRO A 89 -9.46 12.88 9.59
CA PRO A 89 -8.34 13.38 8.80
C PRO A 89 -8.89 14.31 7.72
N THR A 90 -8.22 15.44 7.53
CA THR A 90 -8.57 16.39 6.48
C THR A 90 -7.62 16.18 5.32
N PHE A 91 -8.17 16.06 4.11
CA PHE A 91 -7.39 15.92 2.89
C PHE A 91 -7.48 17.21 2.07
N VAL A 92 -6.36 17.61 1.48
CA VAL A 92 -6.24 18.81 0.65
C VAL A 92 -5.74 18.47 -0.74
N ASP A 93 -6.34 19.14 -1.72
CA ASP A 93 -5.95 19.09 -3.13
C ASP A 93 -4.53 19.64 -3.33
N THR A 94 -3.84 19.13 -4.34
CA THR A 94 -2.43 19.45 -4.62
C THR A 94 -2.23 20.19 -5.94
N GLY A 95 -3.28 20.32 -6.75
CA GLY A 95 -3.25 20.96 -8.06
C GLY A 95 -2.57 20.11 -9.14
N PHE A 96 -2.44 18.80 -8.95
CA PHE A 96 -1.93 17.89 -10.00
C PHE A 96 -2.96 17.69 -11.12
N GLY A 97 -4.24 17.64 -10.75
CA GLY A 97 -5.34 17.20 -11.59
C GLY A 97 -5.62 15.69 -11.48
N PRO A 98 -6.45 15.12 -12.36
CA PRO A 98 -6.85 13.73 -12.30
C PRO A 98 -5.64 12.78 -12.32
N ALA A 99 -5.60 11.84 -11.39
CA ALA A 99 -4.50 10.89 -11.25
C ALA A 99 -5.01 9.45 -11.32
N VAL A 100 -4.09 8.51 -11.56
CA VAL A 100 -4.36 7.06 -11.58
C VAL A 100 -3.44 6.29 -10.64
N ALA A 101 -2.25 6.83 -10.33
CA ALA A 101 -1.31 6.19 -9.42
C ALA A 101 -0.55 7.25 -8.60
N VAL A 102 -0.25 6.91 -7.35
CA VAL A 102 0.55 7.70 -6.41
C VAL A 102 1.52 6.80 -5.66
N GLY A 103 2.68 7.34 -5.30
CA GLY A 103 3.68 6.60 -4.53
C GLY A 103 4.69 7.52 -3.87
N TYR A 104 5.44 7.02 -2.90
CA TYR A 104 6.46 7.82 -2.21
C TYR A 104 7.87 7.26 -2.45
N ASP A 105 8.78 8.12 -2.92
CA ASP A 105 10.22 7.90 -2.81
C ASP A 105 10.77 8.64 -1.59
N GLY A 106 10.82 7.92 -0.47
CA GLY A 106 11.11 8.50 0.84
C GLY A 106 10.00 9.45 1.28
N GLU A 107 10.27 10.76 1.22
CA GLU A 107 9.30 11.82 1.53
C GLU A 107 8.72 12.48 0.27
N THR A 108 9.29 12.16 -0.90
CA THR A 108 8.91 12.76 -2.18
C THR A 108 7.69 12.04 -2.72
N LEU A 109 6.59 12.78 -2.91
CA LEU A 109 5.40 12.25 -3.56
C LEU A 109 5.60 12.20 -5.08
N LEU A 110 5.37 11.04 -5.65
CA LEU A 110 5.30 10.78 -7.08
C LEU A 110 3.86 10.51 -7.48
N ALA A 111 3.49 10.89 -8.70
CA ALA A 111 2.17 10.60 -9.21
C ALA A 111 2.13 10.51 -10.73
N ALA A 112 1.11 9.82 -11.22
CA ALA A 112 0.85 9.65 -12.63
C ALA A 112 -0.62 9.91 -12.99
N ASP A 113 -0.84 10.47 -14.16
CA ASP A 113 -2.18 10.56 -14.76
C ASP A 113 -2.41 9.47 -15.82
N ALA A 114 -3.67 9.36 -16.27
CA ALA A 114 -4.07 8.37 -17.27
C ALA A 114 -3.40 8.56 -18.64
N SER A 115 -2.84 9.74 -18.92
CA SER A 115 -2.12 10.02 -20.16
C SER A 115 -0.70 9.48 -20.16
N GLY A 116 -0.19 9.04 -18.99
CA GLY A 116 1.18 8.56 -18.83
C GLY A 116 2.17 9.67 -18.45
N ARG A 117 1.69 10.86 -18.08
CA ARG A 117 2.53 11.87 -17.44
C ARG A 117 2.86 11.40 -16.03
N ILE A 118 4.14 11.47 -15.67
CA ILE A 118 4.62 11.24 -14.30
C ILE A 118 5.27 12.51 -13.80
N ALA A 119 4.95 12.92 -12.58
CA ALA A 119 5.60 14.05 -11.94
C ALA A 119 5.92 13.76 -10.48
N ARG A 120 6.93 14.48 -9.98
CA ARG A 120 7.24 14.54 -8.55
C ARG A 120 6.75 15.86 -7.96
N ARG A 121 6.35 15.83 -6.70
CA ARG A 121 5.97 17.02 -5.94
C ARG A 121 7.13 17.51 -5.08
N VAL A 122 7.50 18.78 -5.24
CA VAL A 122 8.50 19.48 -4.41
C VAL A 122 7.83 20.71 -3.81
N GLY A 123 7.58 20.68 -2.49
CA GLY A 123 6.73 21.68 -1.85
C GLY A 123 5.30 21.60 -2.41
N ASP A 124 4.83 22.68 -3.01
CA ASP A 124 3.50 22.76 -3.65
C ASP A 124 3.56 22.72 -5.19
N GLU A 125 4.74 22.46 -5.76
CA GLU A 125 4.94 22.44 -7.20
C GLU A 125 5.16 21.02 -7.73
N TRP A 126 4.64 20.77 -8.93
CA TRP A 126 4.82 19.51 -9.65
C TRP A 126 5.84 19.66 -10.77
N THR A 127 6.84 18.79 -10.78
CA THR A 127 7.87 18.70 -11.83
C THR A 127 7.69 17.40 -12.59
N THR A 128 7.40 17.48 -13.89
CA THR A 128 7.26 16.30 -14.77
C THR A 128 8.64 15.63 -14.98
N LEU A 129 8.69 14.30 -14.94
CA LEU A 129 9.93 13.50 -14.98
C LEU A 129 10.30 12.97 -16.39
N ALA A 130 9.41 13.13 -17.37
CA ALA A 130 9.66 12.78 -18.76
C ALA A 130 9.00 13.80 -19.69
N ASP A 131 9.70 14.17 -20.77
CA ASP A 131 9.16 15.08 -21.78
C ASP A 131 8.02 14.42 -22.58
N ASP A 132 8.15 13.13 -22.86
CA ASP A 132 7.18 12.33 -23.56
C ASP A 132 6.36 11.50 -22.57
N ALA A 133 5.05 11.42 -22.82
CA ALA A 133 4.17 10.52 -22.08
C ALA A 133 4.54 9.05 -22.36
N ILE A 134 4.54 8.24 -21.30
CA ILE A 134 4.72 6.79 -21.42
C ILE A 134 3.35 6.08 -21.40
N GLU A 135 3.32 4.75 -21.43
CA GLU A 135 2.07 4.03 -21.22
C GLU A 135 1.51 4.26 -19.81
N THR A 136 0.20 4.05 -19.64
CA THR A 136 -0.49 4.28 -18.37
C THR A 136 0.21 3.53 -17.24
N VAL A 137 0.49 4.28 -16.17
CA VAL A 137 1.12 3.77 -14.95
C VAL A 137 0.13 2.92 -14.18
N THR A 138 0.59 1.76 -13.72
CA THR A 138 -0.21 0.81 -12.93
C THR A 138 0.14 0.86 -11.45
N ALA A 139 1.39 1.17 -11.08
CA ALA A 139 1.84 1.21 -9.70
C ALA A 139 3.09 2.09 -9.54
N ILE A 140 3.24 2.69 -8.35
CA ILE A 140 4.44 3.45 -7.95
C ILE A 140 4.81 3.05 -6.52
N ASP A 141 6.02 2.54 -6.31
CA ASP A 141 6.58 2.29 -4.98
C ASP A 141 8.07 2.66 -4.97
N GLY A 142 8.47 3.52 -4.03
CA GLY A 142 9.83 4.05 -3.96
C GLY A 142 10.24 4.72 -5.28
N ASP A 143 11.39 4.30 -5.81
CA ASP A 143 11.92 4.76 -7.08
C ASP A 143 11.38 3.99 -8.30
N LEU A 144 10.47 3.03 -8.11
CA LEU A 144 9.94 2.18 -9.18
C LEU A 144 8.60 2.69 -9.71
N VAL A 145 8.44 2.62 -11.03
CA VAL A 145 7.18 2.89 -11.71
C VAL A 145 6.84 1.70 -12.62
N GLY A 146 5.71 1.04 -12.36
CA GLY A 146 5.17 -0.03 -13.19
C GLY A 146 4.27 0.51 -14.31
N THR A 147 4.46 0.00 -15.53
CA THR A 147 3.63 0.34 -16.70
C THR A 147 3.42 -0.86 -17.61
N GLY A 148 2.49 -0.75 -18.57
CA GLY A 148 2.37 -1.72 -19.67
C GLY A 148 3.67 -1.91 -20.47
N SER A 149 4.50 -0.89 -20.56
CA SER A 149 5.78 -0.92 -21.29
C SER A 149 6.96 -1.45 -20.48
N GLY A 150 6.74 -1.79 -19.20
CA GLY A 150 7.79 -2.27 -18.30
C GLY A 150 7.94 -1.45 -17.04
N VAL A 151 9.00 -1.76 -16.29
CA VAL A 151 9.40 -1.01 -15.10
C VAL A 151 10.29 0.14 -15.51
N TYR A 152 10.05 1.31 -14.92
CA TYR A 152 10.95 2.46 -14.97
C TYR A 152 11.51 2.75 -13.59
N ARG A 153 12.67 3.42 -13.53
CA ARG A 153 13.25 3.95 -12.30
C ARG A 153 13.36 5.45 -12.36
N VAL A 154 12.93 6.12 -11.28
CA VAL A 154 13.14 7.55 -11.10
C VAL A 154 14.56 7.79 -10.60
N ARG A 155 15.36 8.56 -11.34
CA ARG A 155 16.72 8.96 -10.95
C ARG A 155 16.98 10.38 -11.38
N ASP A 156 17.44 11.22 -10.45
CA ASP A 156 17.92 12.57 -10.76
C ASP A 156 16.99 13.38 -11.68
N ASP A 157 15.67 13.36 -11.40
CA ASP A 157 14.62 14.00 -12.22
C ASP A 157 14.23 13.33 -13.54
N GLU A 158 14.79 12.17 -13.84
CA GLU A 158 14.55 11.45 -15.08
C GLU A 158 13.94 10.07 -14.83
N LEU A 159 13.34 9.50 -15.89
CA LEU A 159 12.79 8.15 -15.91
C LEU A 159 13.63 7.24 -16.81
N ASP A 160 14.26 6.25 -16.20
CA ASP A 160 15.04 5.23 -16.90
C ASP A 160 14.23 3.95 -17.09
N HIS A 161 14.10 3.47 -18.34
CA HIS A 161 13.52 2.14 -18.59
C HIS A 161 14.41 1.04 -18.00
N ALA A 162 13.82 0.17 -17.21
CA ALA A 162 14.51 -0.86 -16.43
C ALA A 162 14.14 -2.29 -16.84
N GLY A 163 13.43 -2.48 -17.96
CA GLY A 163 13.06 -3.80 -18.49
C GLY A 163 11.65 -4.26 -18.10
N LEU A 164 11.36 -5.53 -18.43
CA LEU A 164 10.02 -6.15 -18.36
C LEU A 164 8.99 -5.47 -19.28
N THR A 165 7.78 -6.03 -19.29
CA THR A 165 6.57 -5.55 -19.98
C THR A 165 5.35 -5.98 -19.17
N ASP A 166 4.19 -5.38 -19.43
CA ASP A 166 2.91 -5.74 -18.81
C ASP A 166 2.98 -5.79 -17.28
N VAL A 167 3.63 -4.80 -16.68
CA VAL A 167 3.78 -4.68 -15.22
C VAL A 167 2.42 -4.30 -14.64
N ARG A 168 2.05 -4.98 -13.56
CA ARG A 168 0.80 -4.75 -12.83
C ARG A 168 1.07 -4.05 -11.51
N ASP A 169 2.11 -4.49 -10.81
CA ASP A 169 2.48 -3.94 -9.50
C ASP A 169 4.00 -4.02 -9.27
N VAL A 170 4.52 -3.17 -8.39
CA VAL A 170 5.95 -3.08 -8.05
C VAL A 170 6.14 -2.90 -6.55
N SER A 171 7.25 -3.41 -6.02
CA SER A 171 7.66 -3.09 -4.64
C SER A 171 9.16 -2.81 -4.57
N ALA A 172 9.55 -1.68 -3.98
CA ALA A 172 10.94 -1.23 -3.89
C ALA A 172 11.66 -1.69 -2.62
N ALA A 173 10.93 -2.09 -1.58
CA ALA A 173 11.50 -2.41 -0.27
C ALA A 173 12.45 -3.63 -0.33
N GLY A 174 13.64 -3.48 0.27
CA GLY A 174 14.66 -4.52 0.35
C GLY A 174 15.27 -4.86 -1.01
N VAL A 175 14.68 -5.83 -1.72
CA VAL A 175 15.02 -6.23 -3.09
C VAL A 175 13.84 -5.86 -3.99
N PRO A 176 14.03 -5.02 -5.03
CA PRO A 176 12.94 -4.64 -5.93
C PRO A 176 12.22 -5.84 -6.54
N LEU A 177 10.91 -5.83 -6.47
CA LEU A 177 10.00 -6.82 -7.03
C LEU A 177 9.12 -6.20 -8.11
N ALA A 178 8.71 -7.01 -9.08
CA ALA A 178 7.73 -6.64 -10.09
C ALA A 178 6.78 -7.80 -10.36
N ALA A 179 5.48 -7.54 -10.26
CA ALA A 179 4.40 -8.41 -10.68
C ALA A 179 3.98 -8.04 -12.10
N THR A 180 3.80 -9.04 -12.96
CA THR A 180 3.46 -8.82 -14.38
C THR A 180 2.42 -9.83 -14.83
N ALA A 181 1.93 -9.65 -16.06
CA ALA A 181 1.09 -10.65 -16.73
C ALA A 181 1.75 -12.03 -16.89
N ASP A 182 3.08 -12.12 -16.89
CA ASP A 182 3.84 -13.35 -17.17
C ASP A 182 4.50 -13.98 -15.93
N GLY A 183 4.64 -13.23 -14.85
CA GLY A 183 5.40 -13.71 -13.69
C GLY A 183 5.64 -12.69 -12.59
N LEU A 184 6.19 -13.20 -11.49
CA LEU A 184 6.80 -12.43 -10.41
C LEU A 184 8.32 -12.43 -10.60
N TYR A 185 8.92 -11.25 -10.54
CA TYR A 185 10.35 -11.04 -10.75
C TYR A 185 10.99 -10.32 -9.57
N LYS A 186 12.26 -10.63 -9.32
CA LYS A 186 13.13 -9.85 -8.42
C LYS A 186 14.31 -9.25 -9.16
N LEU A 187 14.75 -8.07 -8.75
CA LEU A 187 15.90 -7.40 -9.35
C LEU A 187 17.20 -7.84 -8.68
N GLY A 188 18.09 -8.46 -9.46
CA GLY A 188 19.48 -8.77 -9.09
C GLY A 188 20.45 -8.19 -10.13
N ASN A 189 21.16 -9.05 -10.85
CA ASN A 189 21.97 -8.65 -12.03
C ASN A 189 21.11 -8.41 -13.29
N GLY A 190 19.86 -7.96 -13.10
CA GLY A 190 18.76 -8.04 -14.04
C GLY A 190 17.53 -8.65 -13.37
N TRP A 191 16.37 -8.62 -14.05
CA TRP A 191 15.15 -9.24 -13.55
C TRP A 191 15.26 -10.76 -13.60
N MET A 192 15.08 -11.40 -12.46
CA MET A 192 15.11 -12.84 -12.30
C MET A 192 13.70 -13.33 -11.96
N THR A 193 13.19 -14.29 -12.73
CA THR A 193 11.89 -14.92 -12.47
C THR A 193 11.94 -15.67 -11.14
N ILE A 194 11.04 -15.30 -10.24
CA ILE A 194 10.71 -16.08 -9.03
C ILE A 194 9.68 -17.14 -9.42
N ARG A 195 8.66 -16.73 -10.18
CA ARG A 195 7.55 -17.57 -10.57
C ARG A 195 7.00 -17.15 -11.93
N GLU A 196 6.60 -18.14 -12.72
CA GLU A 196 5.86 -17.97 -13.96
C GLU A 196 4.33 -17.95 -13.71
N GLY A 197 3.61 -17.26 -14.59
CA GLY A 197 2.16 -17.06 -14.50
C GLY A 197 1.81 -15.69 -13.93
N SER A 198 0.61 -15.19 -14.27
CA SER A 198 0.21 -13.83 -13.93
C SER A 198 0.20 -13.56 -12.44
N VAL A 199 0.78 -12.43 -12.05
CA VAL A 199 0.80 -11.94 -10.67
C VAL A 199 0.24 -10.53 -10.68
N ASP A 200 -0.72 -10.27 -9.80
CA ASP A 200 -1.51 -9.04 -9.80
C ASP A 200 -0.98 -8.02 -8.80
N VAL A 201 -0.56 -8.48 -7.62
CA VAL A 201 -0.13 -7.65 -6.49
C VAL A 201 1.19 -8.18 -5.95
N VAL A 202 2.09 -7.29 -5.57
CA VAL A 202 3.33 -7.63 -4.86
C VAL A 202 3.69 -6.54 -3.85
N ALA A 203 4.01 -6.95 -2.62
CA ALA A 203 4.48 -6.05 -1.58
C ALA A 203 5.60 -6.70 -0.77
N ALA A 204 6.65 -5.94 -0.47
CA ALA A 204 7.70 -6.33 0.47
C ALA A 204 7.63 -5.47 1.73
N ASP A 205 7.97 -6.07 2.87
CA ASP A 205 7.94 -5.38 4.16
C ASP A 205 8.93 -4.19 4.12
N PRO A 206 8.48 -2.95 4.37
CA PRO A 206 9.32 -1.76 4.31
C PRO A 206 10.45 -1.76 5.36
N ARG A 207 10.41 -2.67 6.35
CA ARG A 207 11.51 -2.90 7.30
C ARG A 207 12.60 -3.84 6.79
N SER A 208 12.46 -4.39 5.57
CA SER A 208 13.46 -5.25 4.96
C SER A 208 14.78 -4.49 4.76
N ASP A 209 15.89 -5.13 5.12
CA ASP A 209 17.23 -4.58 4.89
C ASP A 209 17.49 -4.39 3.40
N ARG A 210 18.25 -3.34 3.05
CA ARG A 210 18.63 -3.09 1.65
C ARG A 210 19.34 -4.32 1.05
N ASN A 211 18.94 -4.70 -0.15
CA ASN A 211 19.44 -5.85 -0.90
C ASN A 211 19.16 -7.21 -0.24
N GLN A 212 18.25 -7.27 0.74
CA GLN A 212 17.75 -8.52 1.29
C GLN A 212 16.23 -8.53 1.17
N LEU A 213 15.69 -9.66 0.70
CA LEU A 213 14.26 -9.85 0.67
C LEU A 213 13.83 -10.43 2.02
N GLY A 214 13.19 -9.60 2.85
CA GLY A 214 12.61 -10.02 4.12
C GLY A 214 11.26 -10.69 3.91
N ARG A 215 10.26 -10.30 4.72
CA ARG A 215 8.87 -10.71 4.47
C ARG A 215 8.39 -10.05 3.18
N ALA A 216 7.80 -10.83 2.28
CA ALA A 216 7.17 -10.34 1.06
C ALA A 216 5.94 -11.17 0.75
N HIS A 217 4.95 -10.59 0.09
CA HIS A 217 3.76 -11.30 -0.36
C HIS A 217 3.42 -10.94 -1.81
N ALA A 218 2.78 -11.88 -2.49
CA ALA A 218 2.31 -11.71 -3.85
C ALA A 218 0.94 -12.38 -4.03
N VAL A 219 0.11 -11.83 -4.92
CA VAL A 219 -1.20 -12.39 -5.25
C VAL A 219 -1.18 -12.90 -6.69
N ALA A 220 -1.47 -14.18 -6.86
CA ALA A 220 -1.56 -14.81 -8.17
C ALA A 220 -2.73 -15.81 -8.16
N ASP A 221 -3.60 -15.74 -9.16
CA ASP A 221 -4.78 -16.62 -9.28
C ASP A 221 -5.62 -16.66 -7.99
N ARG A 222 -5.88 -15.48 -7.39
CA ARG A 222 -6.58 -15.29 -6.10
C ARG A 222 -5.90 -15.93 -4.88
N THR A 223 -4.70 -16.47 -5.04
CA THR A 223 -3.94 -17.09 -3.96
C THR A 223 -2.86 -16.12 -3.49
N VAL A 224 -2.79 -15.91 -2.18
CA VAL A 224 -1.70 -15.15 -1.56
C VAL A 224 -0.51 -16.07 -1.32
N TYR A 225 0.67 -15.62 -1.71
CA TYR A 225 1.94 -16.30 -1.47
C TYR A 225 2.78 -15.46 -0.51
N ALA A 226 3.41 -16.10 0.47
CA ALA A 226 4.36 -15.49 1.38
C ALA A 226 5.78 -15.96 1.05
N HIS A 227 6.73 -15.04 1.03
CA HIS A 227 8.14 -15.33 0.99
C HIS A 227 8.64 -15.71 2.38
N ASP A 228 9.26 -16.88 2.50
CA ASP A 228 9.97 -17.31 3.70
C ASP A 228 11.45 -16.86 3.59
N PRO A 229 11.90 -15.90 4.41
CA PRO A 229 13.28 -15.42 4.36
C PRO A 229 14.31 -16.45 4.85
N ALA A 230 13.89 -17.53 5.53
CA ALA A 230 14.80 -18.52 6.07
C ALA A 230 15.38 -19.44 4.99
N ASP A 231 14.58 -19.82 4.00
CA ASP A 231 14.98 -20.68 2.88
C ASP A 231 14.85 -20.01 1.49
N GLY A 232 14.15 -18.87 1.41
CA GLY A 232 13.93 -18.10 0.18
C GLY A 232 12.77 -18.60 -0.67
N GLU A 233 11.95 -19.52 -0.15
CA GLU A 233 10.82 -20.12 -0.86
C GLU A 233 9.56 -19.25 -0.77
N TRP A 234 8.67 -19.41 -1.75
CA TRP A 234 7.36 -18.76 -1.77
C TRP A 234 6.27 -19.80 -1.52
N GLN A 235 5.53 -19.65 -0.43
CA GLN A 235 4.54 -20.61 0.04
C GLN A 235 3.14 -20.03 -0.08
N ALA A 236 2.19 -20.83 -0.60
CA ALA A 236 0.79 -20.43 -0.64
C ALA A 236 0.23 -20.34 0.79
N MET A 237 -0.53 -19.28 1.06
CA MET A 237 -1.26 -19.07 2.30
C MET A 237 -2.72 -19.49 2.14
N ASP A 238 -3.29 -20.04 3.20
CA ASP A 238 -4.73 -20.28 3.28
C ASP A 238 -5.48 -18.97 3.58
N GLY A 239 -6.59 -18.72 2.88
CA GLY A 239 -7.66 -17.82 3.34
C GLY A 239 -7.41 -16.32 3.21
N PRO A 240 -7.27 -15.82 1.97
CA PRO A 240 -8.39 -14.98 1.52
C PRO A 240 -9.28 -15.72 0.54
N ASP A 241 -10.57 -15.85 0.86
CA ASP A 241 -11.57 -16.44 -0.05
C ASP A 241 -11.93 -15.48 -1.20
N GLU A 242 -11.68 -14.19 -1.00
CA GLU A 242 -11.94 -13.11 -1.94
C GLU A 242 -10.67 -12.68 -2.66
N THR A 243 -10.82 -12.08 -3.85
CA THR A 243 -9.68 -11.57 -4.62
C THR A 243 -9.03 -10.42 -3.85
N VAL A 244 -7.78 -10.62 -3.40
CA VAL A 244 -6.97 -9.57 -2.79
C VAL A 244 -6.48 -8.62 -3.87
N VAL A 245 -6.65 -7.32 -3.63
CA VAL A 245 -6.26 -6.23 -4.54
C VAL A 245 -5.17 -5.32 -3.97
N GLY A 246 -4.83 -5.48 -2.68
CA GLY A 246 -3.75 -4.72 -2.07
C GLY A 246 -3.20 -5.42 -0.84
N ILE A 247 -1.90 -5.28 -0.63
CA ILE A 247 -1.16 -5.79 0.53
C ILE A 247 -0.25 -4.68 1.04
N ASP A 248 -0.20 -4.49 2.36
CA ASP A 248 0.78 -3.60 3.00
C ASP A 248 1.10 -4.08 4.42
N TYR A 249 2.04 -3.43 5.09
CA TYR A 249 2.68 -3.91 6.31
C TYR A 249 2.58 -2.92 7.47
N GLY A 250 2.17 -3.45 8.63
CA GLY A 250 2.34 -2.80 9.93
C GLY A 250 3.15 -3.70 10.86
N GLU A 251 2.57 -4.05 12.02
CA GLU A 251 3.16 -5.08 12.89
C GLU A 251 3.16 -6.46 12.21
N THR A 252 2.07 -6.76 11.50
CA THR A 252 1.88 -7.93 10.64
C THR A 252 1.60 -7.49 9.19
N VAL A 253 1.37 -8.46 8.29
CA VAL A 253 0.87 -8.20 6.94
C VAL A 253 -0.65 -7.96 6.98
N TYR A 254 -1.07 -6.93 6.25
CA TYR A 254 -2.47 -6.60 6.02
C TYR A 254 -2.79 -6.76 4.54
N ALA A 255 -4.01 -7.20 4.25
CA ALA A 255 -4.51 -7.33 2.90
C ALA A 255 -5.94 -6.80 2.81
N VAL A 256 -6.35 -6.41 1.61
CA VAL A 256 -7.74 -6.01 1.35
C VAL A 256 -8.25 -6.66 0.08
N SER A 257 -9.50 -7.13 0.12
CA SER A 257 -10.17 -7.65 -1.08
C SER A 257 -10.88 -6.56 -1.88
N GLU A 258 -11.14 -6.87 -3.15
CA GLU A 258 -11.97 -6.04 -4.06
C GLU A 258 -13.35 -5.70 -3.45
N ARG A 259 -13.87 -6.55 -2.54
CA ARG A 259 -15.18 -6.41 -1.90
C ARG A 259 -15.13 -5.72 -0.53
N GLY A 260 -13.99 -5.17 -0.15
CA GLY A 260 -13.82 -4.45 1.11
C GLY A 260 -13.82 -5.35 2.34
N THR A 261 -13.21 -6.53 2.23
CA THR A 261 -12.80 -7.31 3.40
C THR A 261 -11.36 -6.97 3.73
N PHE A 262 -11.13 -6.45 4.93
CA PHE A 262 -9.80 -6.22 5.49
C PHE A 262 -9.32 -7.49 6.19
N TYR A 263 -8.10 -7.92 5.90
CA TYR A 263 -7.47 -9.09 6.48
C TYR A 263 -6.21 -8.70 7.23
N ALA A 264 -6.01 -9.27 8.41
CA ALA A 264 -4.77 -9.19 9.17
C ALA A 264 -4.23 -10.59 9.43
N ALA A 265 -2.97 -10.83 9.08
CA ALA A 265 -2.37 -12.13 9.33
C ALA A 265 -2.13 -12.34 10.82
N ILE A 266 -2.48 -13.53 11.29
CA ILE A 266 -2.26 -14.01 12.65
C ILE A 266 -0.90 -14.70 12.69
N ASP A 267 -0.02 -14.23 13.58
CA ASP A 267 1.30 -14.84 13.76
C ASP A 267 1.18 -16.27 14.33
N GLY A 268 1.92 -17.23 13.75
CA GLY A 268 1.98 -18.63 14.19
C GLY A 268 2.99 -19.47 13.40
N ASP A 269 3.29 -20.70 13.88
CA ASP A 269 4.17 -21.66 13.20
C ASP A 269 3.42 -22.34 12.03
N GLY A 270 3.30 -21.64 10.90
CA GLY A 270 2.70 -22.14 9.65
C GLY A 270 2.31 -21.01 8.68
N PRO A 271 1.88 -21.31 7.44
CA PRO A 271 1.32 -20.29 6.56
C PRO A 271 0.17 -19.58 7.29
N GLY A 272 0.35 -18.27 7.47
CA GLY A 272 -0.47 -17.47 8.39
C GLY A 272 -1.97 -17.61 8.09
N THR A 273 -2.75 -17.73 9.16
CA THR A 273 -4.22 -17.62 9.08
C THR A 273 -4.62 -16.15 9.14
N TRP A 274 -5.75 -15.78 8.55
CA TRP A 274 -6.20 -14.39 8.52
C TRP A 274 -7.35 -14.15 9.49
N ARG A 275 -7.30 -13.03 10.22
CA ARG A 275 -8.49 -12.43 10.80
C ARG A 275 -9.08 -11.46 9.78
N SER A 276 -10.38 -11.60 9.49
CA SER A 276 -11.08 -10.78 8.50
C SER A 276 -12.12 -9.87 9.14
N GLN A 277 -12.33 -8.68 8.57
CA GLN A 277 -13.41 -7.76 8.90
C GLN A 277 -13.90 -7.05 7.64
N THR A 278 -15.20 -7.10 7.36
CA THR A 278 -15.79 -6.31 6.26
C THR A 278 -15.89 -4.84 6.68
N ILE A 279 -15.34 -3.93 5.89
CA ILE A 279 -15.23 -2.49 6.23
C ILE A 279 -16.31 -1.62 5.57
N GLY A 280 -17.29 -2.23 4.91
CA GLY A 280 -18.50 -1.55 4.45
C GLY A 280 -18.36 -0.75 3.14
N VAL A 281 -17.31 -1.00 2.37
CA VAL A 281 -17.09 -0.49 1.01
C VAL A 281 -16.88 -1.67 0.04
N GLY A 282 -16.97 -1.42 -1.26
CA GLY A 282 -16.58 -2.34 -2.33
C GLY A 282 -15.82 -1.57 -3.40
N ASP A 283 -15.47 -2.21 -4.51
CA ASP A 283 -14.64 -1.63 -5.57
C ASP A 283 -13.36 -1.02 -4.99
N VAL A 284 -12.73 -1.79 -4.09
CA VAL A 284 -11.47 -1.40 -3.44
C VAL A 284 -10.35 -1.44 -4.47
N THR A 285 -9.50 -0.43 -4.44
CA THR A 285 -8.38 -0.25 -5.38
C THR A 285 -7.01 -0.42 -4.74
N GLY A 286 -6.90 -0.27 -3.41
CA GLY A 286 -5.63 -0.44 -2.72
C GLY A 286 -5.70 -0.21 -1.21
N ILE A 287 -4.57 -0.45 -0.54
CA ILE A 287 -4.36 -0.20 0.89
C ILE A 287 -3.00 0.46 1.07
N ALA A 288 -2.92 1.41 2.00
CA ALA A 288 -1.66 1.98 2.45
C ALA A 288 -1.60 2.09 3.97
N VAL A 289 -0.46 1.75 4.54
CA VAL A 289 -0.15 1.75 5.96
C VAL A 289 1.08 2.65 6.14
N PRO A 290 0.98 3.80 6.82
CA PRO A 290 2.13 4.65 7.08
C PRO A 290 3.16 3.88 7.90
N GLY A 291 4.22 3.40 7.24
CA GLY A 291 5.17 2.43 7.78
C GLY A 291 5.70 2.84 9.15
N THR A 292 5.84 1.86 10.05
CA THR A 292 6.46 2.08 11.37
C THR A 292 7.95 1.75 11.24
N ARG A 293 8.76 2.78 10.94
CA ARG A 293 10.22 2.68 11.03
C ARG A 293 10.69 2.59 12.48
#